data_AF-A0A3M1BGL5-F1
#
_entry.id   AF-A0A3M1BGL5-F1
#
_cell.length_a   1.000
_cell.length_b   1.000
_cell.length_c   1.000
_cell.angle_alpha   90.00
_cell.angle_beta   90.00
_cell.angle_gamma   90.00
#
_symmetry.space_group_name_H-M   'P 1'
#
loop_
_entity.id
_entity.type
_entity.pdbx_description
1 polymer ?
#
loop_
_entity_poly.entity_id
_entity_poly.type
_entity_poly.pdbx_seq_one_letter_code
_entity_poly.pdbx_strand_id
1 'polypeptide(L)'
;MNRRCERIALLFLITTGCILFPPLPLVAEGEEGEAAKVNIAREMIERWRATTLPGAPHAWLGAFVGEWETVMKTWWGGPTAPPLETKGEAQIVSILGGRFIMERYRGEVALPDETGKIQRLPFEGMGTLGYDNFRNVYVGTWQDTMGTAISVM
;
A
#
# COMPACT_ATOMS: atom_id res chain seq x y z
N MET A 1 -27.17 -69.61 -14.69
CA MET A 1 -27.66 -70.87 -14.08
C MET A 1 -26.49 -71.53 -13.35
N ASN A 2 -26.14 -71.03 -12.16
CA ASN A 2 -26.56 -71.54 -10.85
C ASN A 2 -25.73 -72.77 -10.42
N ARG A 3 -24.78 -72.60 -9.48
CA ARG A 3 -24.65 -73.37 -8.21
C ARG A 3 -23.21 -73.49 -7.66
N ARG A 4 -23.08 -73.11 -6.37
CA ARG A 4 -22.28 -73.75 -5.30
C ARG A 4 -20.75 -73.54 -5.38
N CYS A 5 -20.07 -72.77 -4.53
CA CYS A 5 -20.21 -72.65 -3.06
C CYS A 5 -20.53 -74.00 -2.41
N GLU A 6 -19.49 -74.81 -2.15
CA GLU A 6 -19.36 -75.63 -0.92
C GLU A 6 -18.13 -76.58 -0.99
N ARG A 7 -17.44 -76.66 0.16
CA ARG A 7 -16.51 -77.73 0.62
C ARG A 7 -15.07 -77.60 0.12
N ILE A 8 -14.17 -76.94 0.86
CA ILE A 8 -13.59 -77.38 2.15
C ILE A 8 -13.13 -78.83 2.04
N ALA A 9 -11.83 -79.05 1.80
CA ALA A 9 -11.01 -80.06 2.48
C ALA A 9 -9.65 -80.21 1.78
N LEU A 10 -8.58 -80.04 2.57
CA LEU A 10 -7.21 -80.55 2.34
C LEU A 10 -6.44 -79.90 1.17
N LEU A 11 -5.28 -79.27 1.33
CA LEU A 11 -4.23 -79.49 2.29
C LEU A 11 -3.57 -78.16 2.70
N PHE A 12 -3.49 -77.96 4.01
CA PHE A 12 -2.41 -77.23 4.65
C PHE A 12 -1.06 -77.76 4.16
N LEU A 13 -0.16 -76.85 3.75
CA LEU A 13 1.29 -76.85 4.05
C LEU A 13 2.03 -76.03 2.99
N ILE A 14 1.97 -74.69 3.08
CA ILE A 14 3.18 -73.86 2.98
C ILE A 14 2.98 -72.66 3.92
N THR A 15 3.21 -72.92 5.20
CA THR A 15 3.64 -71.88 6.15
C THR A 15 4.97 -71.32 5.66
N THR A 16 5.09 -70.01 5.50
CA THR A 16 6.03 -69.13 6.25
C THR A 16 6.16 -67.79 5.51
N GLY A 17 5.64 -66.70 6.11
CA GLY A 17 6.25 -65.38 5.93
C GLY A 17 5.55 -64.34 5.06
N CYS A 18 4.23 -64.33 4.94
CA CYS A 18 3.50 -63.14 4.46
C CYS A 18 2.47 -62.74 5.54
N ILE A 19 2.86 -61.87 6.46
CA ILE A 19 2.04 -60.86 7.17
C ILE A 19 2.98 -60.16 8.16
N LEU A 20 3.23 -58.89 7.90
CA LEU A 20 3.69 -57.79 8.77
C LEU A 20 4.62 -56.85 8.00
N PHE A 21 4.16 -56.35 6.85
CA PHE A 21 4.57 -55.02 6.42
C PHE A 21 3.40 -54.10 6.84
N PRO A 22 3.54 -53.26 7.88
CA PRO A 22 2.52 -52.25 8.14
C PRO A 22 2.37 -51.42 6.85
N PRO A 23 1.15 -51.01 6.46
CA PRO A 23 1.02 -50.08 5.36
C PRO A 23 1.84 -48.85 5.71
N LEU A 24 2.96 -48.65 5.00
CA LEU A 24 3.64 -47.37 4.99
C LEU A 24 2.57 -46.31 4.65
N PRO A 25 2.51 -45.17 5.34
CA PRO A 25 1.62 -44.08 4.96
C PRO A 25 2.14 -43.51 3.63
N LEU A 26 1.75 -44.12 2.51
CA LEU A 26 2.28 -43.77 1.18
C LEU A 26 1.61 -42.52 0.59
N VAL A 27 0.61 -41.92 1.23
CA VAL A 27 0.00 -40.66 0.74
C VAL A 27 -0.46 -39.81 1.93
N ALA A 28 0.49 -39.24 2.68
CA ALA A 28 0.20 -38.18 3.66
C ALA A 28 1.11 -36.97 3.43
N GLU A 29 2.37 -37.19 3.03
CA GLU A 29 3.34 -36.11 2.79
C GLU A 29 2.95 -35.17 1.64
N GLY A 30 2.22 -35.66 0.62
CA GLY A 30 1.78 -34.85 -0.52
C GLY A 30 0.57 -33.95 -0.22
N GLU A 31 -0.38 -34.42 0.58
CA GLU A 31 -1.58 -33.67 0.96
C GLU A 31 -1.28 -32.65 2.07
N GLU A 32 -0.44 -33.01 3.04
CA GLU A 32 0.01 -32.08 4.09
C GLU A 32 0.88 -30.96 3.51
N GLY A 33 1.76 -31.28 2.57
CA GLY A 33 2.60 -30.29 1.88
C GLY A 33 1.79 -29.31 1.03
N GLU A 34 0.71 -29.77 0.38
CA GLU A 34 -0.16 -28.92 -0.41
C GLU A 34 -1.11 -28.08 0.46
N ALA A 35 -1.68 -28.67 1.52
CA ALA A 35 -2.47 -27.95 2.51
C ALA A 35 -1.65 -26.86 3.22
N ALA A 36 -0.38 -27.12 3.53
CA ALA A 36 0.54 -26.13 4.11
C ALA A 36 0.77 -24.94 3.15
N LYS A 37 0.99 -25.19 1.85
CA LYS A 37 1.14 -24.12 0.86
C LYS A 37 -0.13 -23.28 0.71
N VAL A 38 -1.30 -23.93 0.68
CA VAL A 38 -2.60 -23.24 0.58
C VAL A 38 -2.82 -22.34 1.81
N ASN A 39 -2.45 -22.81 3.00
CA ASN A 39 -2.54 -22.00 4.22
C ASN A 39 -1.58 -20.81 4.20
N ILE A 40 -0.32 -21.01 3.79
CA ILE A 40 0.66 -19.92 3.65
C ILE A 40 0.18 -18.90 2.60
N ALA A 41 -0.34 -19.36 1.46
CA ALA A 41 -0.89 -18.49 0.43
C ALA A 41 -2.08 -17.68 0.95
N ARG A 42 -2.97 -18.30 1.73
CA ARG A 42 -4.10 -17.62 2.36
C ARG A 42 -3.66 -16.54 3.34
N GLU A 43 -2.71 -16.84 4.22
CA GLU A 43 -2.17 -15.85 5.17
C GLU A 43 -1.50 -14.67 4.46
N MET A 44 -0.76 -14.93 3.37
CA MET A 44 -0.15 -13.87 2.55
C MET A 44 -1.21 -12.99 1.90
N ILE A 45 -2.28 -13.57 1.36
CA ILE A 45 -3.40 -12.82 0.77
C ILE A 45 -4.12 -11.99 1.82
N GLU A 46 -4.37 -12.53 3.01
CA GLU A 46 -5.01 -11.80 4.12
C GLU A 46 -4.17 -10.60 4.56
N ARG A 47 -2.85 -10.79 4.75
CA ARG A 47 -1.93 -9.69 5.09
C ARG A 47 -1.86 -8.63 3.98
N TRP A 48 -1.79 -9.06 2.72
CA TRP A 48 -1.81 -8.15 1.58
C TRP A 48 -3.09 -7.33 1.54
N ARG A 49 -4.26 -7.94 1.77
CA ARG A 49 -5.53 -7.20 1.83
C ARG A 49 -5.54 -6.17 2.95
N ALA A 50 -5.05 -6.54 4.13
CA ALA A 50 -5.00 -5.65 5.28
C ALA A 50 -4.11 -4.41 5.03
N THR A 51 -3.04 -4.53 4.23
CA THR A 51 -2.09 -3.44 3.99
C THR A 51 -2.32 -2.67 2.68
N THR A 52 -3.15 -3.16 1.76
CA THR A 52 -3.30 -2.54 0.42
C THR A 52 -4.70 -2.03 0.12
N LEU A 53 -5.72 -2.45 0.88
CA LEU A 53 -7.08 -1.98 0.66
C LEU A 53 -7.27 -0.56 1.24
N PRO A 54 -7.87 0.37 0.48
CA PRO A 54 -8.21 1.69 1.00
C PRO A 54 -9.15 1.57 2.21
N GLY A 55 -8.90 2.40 3.22
CA GLY A 55 -9.68 2.46 4.45
C GLY A 55 -10.14 3.88 4.77
N ALA A 56 -10.60 4.10 6.00
CA ALA A 56 -11.04 5.42 6.48
C ALA A 56 -10.01 6.55 6.27
N PRO A 57 -8.68 6.35 6.48
CA PRO A 57 -7.68 7.39 6.23
C PRO A 57 -7.61 7.83 4.75
N HIS A 58 -7.85 6.90 3.83
CA HIS A 58 -7.86 7.19 2.40
C HIS A 58 -9.11 7.99 1.99
N ALA A 59 -10.26 7.69 2.60
CA ALA A 59 -11.48 8.47 2.40
C ALA A 59 -11.32 9.92 2.89
N TRP A 60 -10.56 10.13 3.98
CA TRP A 60 -10.29 11.47 4.52
C TRP A 60 -9.52 12.36 3.54
N LEU A 61 -8.65 11.79 2.70
CA LEU A 61 -7.95 12.54 1.65
C LEU A 61 -8.93 13.21 0.66
N GLY A 62 -10.13 12.66 0.50
CA GLY A 62 -11.19 13.24 -0.33
C GLY A 62 -11.63 14.64 0.12
N ALA A 63 -11.46 14.99 1.40
CA ALA A 63 -11.80 16.31 1.92
C ALA A 63 -10.94 17.44 1.34
N PHE A 64 -9.76 17.12 0.81
CA PHE A 64 -8.86 18.10 0.19
C PHE A 64 -9.12 18.27 -1.30
N VAL A 65 -9.86 17.36 -1.94
CA VAL A 65 -10.07 17.39 -3.39
C VAL A 65 -10.92 18.60 -3.76
N GLY A 66 -10.39 19.43 -4.67
CA GLY A 66 -11.04 20.66 -5.08
C GLY A 66 -10.06 21.69 -5.64
N GLU A 67 -10.60 22.85 -5.92
CA GLU A 67 -9.84 24.04 -6.32
C GLU A 67 -9.85 25.02 -5.15
N TRP A 68 -8.67 25.52 -4.82
CA TRP A 68 -8.42 26.34 -3.65
C TRP A 68 -7.74 27.64 -4.06
N GLU A 69 -8.28 28.76 -3.60
CA GLU A 69 -7.56 30.03 -3.61
C GLU A 69 -6.72 30.12 -2.34
N THR A 70 -5.43 30.41 -2.50
CA THR A 70 -4.48 30.47 -1.40
C THR A 70 -3.93 31.88 -1.23
N VAL A 71 -3.69 32.27 0.03
CA VAL A 71 -2.99 33.51 0.39
C VAL A 71 -1.77 33.13 1.20
N MET A 72 -0.60 33.22 0.58
CA MET A 72 0.67 32.95 1.24
C MET A 72 1.19 34.21 1.91
N LYS A 73 1.54 34.10 3.19
CA LYS A 73 2.07 35.18 4.02
C LYS A 73 3.51 34.88 4.40
N THR A 74 4.42 35.80 4.06
CA THR A 74 5.86 35.62 4.33
C THR A 74 6.39 36.75 5.21
N TRP A 75 7.09 36.39 6.29
CA TRP A 75 7.65 37.34 7.27
C TRP A 75 9.16 37.52 7.12
N TRP A 76 9.57 38.30 6.11
CA TRP A 76 10.99 38.59 5.89
C TRP A 76 11.59 39.57 6.91
N GLY A 77 10.78 40.49 7.44
CA GLY A 77 11.22 41.51 8.40
C GLY A 77 11.31 41.03 9.85
N GLY A 78 11.14 39.73 10.12
CA GLY A 78 11.09 39.15 11.46
C GLY A 78 9.66 38.94 12.01
N PRO A 79 9.53 38.36 13.22
CA PRO A 79 8.25 37.88 13.76
C PRO A 79 7.18 38.97 13.99
N THR A 80 7.62 40.22 14.10
CA THR A 80 6.76 41.38 14.41
C THR A 80 6.50 42.29 13.19
N ALA A 81 7.16 42.03 12.06
CA ALA A 81 6.94 42.79 10.83
C ALA A 81 5.63 42.40 10.15
N PRO A 82 4.99 43.31 9.39
CA PRO A 82 3.82 42.95 8.59
C PRO A 82 4.19 41.87 7.55
N PRO A 83 3.35 40.83 7.40
CA PRO A 83 3.58 39.82 6.38
C PRO A 83 3.46 40.43 4.99
N LEU A 84 4.27 39.93 4.08
CA LEU A 84 4.03 40.13 2.67
C LEU A 84 3.07 39.05 2.17
N GLU A 85 1.94 39.49 1.62
CA GLU A 85 0.92 38.60 1.09
C GLU A 85 1.11 38.41 -0.42
N THR A 86 0.98 37.15 -0.85
CA THR A 86 0.98 36.72 -2.24
C THR A 86 -0.21 35.78 -2.45
N LYS A 87 -0.75 35.77 -3.67
CA LYS A 87 -1.88 34.90 -4.01
C LYS A 87 -1.41 33.69 -4.80
N GLY A 88 -2.13 32.60 -4.66
CA GLY A 88 -1.96 31.39 -5.44
C GLY A 88 -3.26 30.63 -5.61
N GLU A 89 -3.18 29.60 -6.43
CA GLU A 89 -4.24 28.66 -6.73
C GLU A 89 -3.68 27.25 -6.54
N ALA A 90 -4.41 26.39 -5.84
CA ALA A 90 -4.08 24.99 -5.67
C ALA A 90 -5.22 24.12 -6.21
N GLN A 91 -4.88 23.18 -7.09
CA GLN A 91 -5.80 22.18 -7.58
C GLN A 91 -5.40 20.83 -7.00
N ILE A 92 -6.33 20.21 -6.28
CA ILE A 92 -6.13 18.91 -5.65
C ILE A 92 -7.07 17.91 -6.30
N VAL A 93 -6.51 16.85 -6.88
CA VAL A 93 -7.26 15.78 -7.55
C VAL A 93 -7.01 14.44 -6.88
N SER A 94 -8.05 13.62 -6.76
CA SER A 94 -7.89 12.23 -6.33
C SER A 94 -7.33 11.39 -7.47
N ILE A 95 -6.33 10.55 -7.17
CA ILE A 95 -5.68 9.66 -8.13
C ILE A 95 -5.73 8.20 -7.65
N LEU A 96 -5.53 7.27 -8.58
CA LEU A 96 -5.42 5.82 -8.31
C LEU A 96 -6.62 5.23 -7.54
N GLY A 97 -7.81 5.75 -7.84
CA GLY A 97 -9.07 5.30 -7.24
C GLY A 97 -9.20 5.64 -5.76
N GLY A 98 -8.79 6.85 -5.35
CA GLY A 98 -8.92 7.31 -3.97
C GLY A 98 -7.76 6.94 -3.05
N ARG A 99 -6.67 6.40 -3.60
CA ARG A 99 -5.50 5.98 -2.79
C ARG A 99 -4.57 7.13 -2.45
N PHE A 100 -4.46 8.08 -3.37
CA PHE A 100 -3.64 9.26 -3.21
C PHE A 100 -4.39 10.48 -3.72
N ILE A 101 -3.93 11.64 -3.31
CA ILE A 101 -4.29 12.91 -3.91
C ILE A 101 -3.03 13.55 -4.50
N MET A 102 -3.21 14.24 -5.62
CA MET A 102 -2.16 15.03 -6.25
C MET A 102 -2.54 16.49 -6.16
N GLU A 103 -1.65 17.29 -5.61
CA GLU A 103 -1.78 18.74 -5.53
C GLU A 103 -0.93 19.39 -6.61
N ARG A 104 -1.49 20.38 -7.29
CA ARG A 104 -0.77 21.29 -8.19
C ARG A 104 -1.01 22.71 -7.71
N TYR A 105 0.06 23.39 -7.34
CA TYR A 105 0.04 24.76 -6.88
C TYR A 105 0.65 25.67 -7.94
N ARG A 106 0.02 26.81 -8.20
CA ARG A 106 0.59 27.91 -8.97
C ARG A 106 0.37 29.21 -8.20
N GLY A 107 1.38 30.06 -8.17
CA GLY A 107 1.23 31.36 -7.55
C GLY A 107 2.50 32.19 -7.67
N GLU A 108 2.63 33.14 -6.78
CA GLU A 108 3.82 33.97 -6.67
C GLU A 108 4.43 33.78 -5.28
N VAL A 109 5.76 33.78 -5.23
CA VAL A 109 6.50 33.88 -3.97
C VAL A 109 7.24 35.20 -3.96
N ALA A 110 7.19 35.88 -2.81
CA ALA A 110 7.97 37.09 -2.62
C ALA A 110 9.24 36.75 -1.85
N LEU A 111 10.40 37.02 -2.44
CA LEU A 111 11.72 36.73 -1.87
C LEU A 111 12.62 37.97 -1.89
N PRO A 112 13.49 38.15 -0.89
CA PRO A 112 14.56 39.13 -0.95
C PRO A 112 15.62 38.68 -1.96
N ASP A 113 16.02 39.62 -2.81
CA ASP A 113 17.17 39.49 -3.69
C ASP A 113 18.49 39.73 -2.92
N GLU A 114 19.63 39.53 -3.58
CA GLU A 114 20.98 39.76 -3.04
C GLU A 114 21.19 41.18 -2.46
N THR A 115 20.40 42.13 -2.97
CA THR A 115 20.37 43.54 -2.54
C THR A 115 19.41 43.83 -1.38
N GLY A 116 18.72 42.82 -0.86
CA GLY A 116 17.71 42.95 0.20
C GLY A 116 16.36 43.52 -0.27
N LYS A 117 16.19 43.79 -1.58
CA LYS A 117 14.90 44.19 -2.15
C LYS A 117 14.00 42.99 -2.37
N ILE A 118 12.74 43.12 -2.00
CA ILE A 118 11.76 42.05 -2.24
C ILE A 118 11.32 42.04 -3.70
N GLN A 119 11.46 40.89 -4.35
CA GLN A 119 10.96 40.61 -5.69
C GLN A 119 9.87 39.54 -5.62
N ARG A 120 8.90 39.61 -6.55
CA ARG A 120 7.90 38.56 -6.75
C ARG A 120 8.35 37.67 -7.90
N LEU A 121 8.41 36.37 -7.64
CA LEU A 121 8.79 35.36 -8.61
C LEU A 121 7.65 34.37 -8.80
N PRO A 122 7.44 33.86 -10.03
CA PRO A 122 6.47 32.80 -10.26
C PRO A 122 6.88 31.54 -9.49
N PHE A 123 5.90 30.90 -8.88
CA PHE A 123 6.08 29.68 -8.10
C PHE A 123 5.13 28.60 -8.63
N GLU A 124 5.68 27.44 -8.97
CA GLU A 124 4.89 26.25 -9.27
C GLU A 124 5.33 25.11 -8.35
N GLY A 125 4.35 24.43 -7.76
CA GLY A 125 4.54 23.31 -6.87
C GLY A 125 3.68 22.14 -7.29
N MET A 126 4.16 20.93 -7.05
CA MET A 126 3.36 19.73 -7.18
C MET A 126 3.69 18.78 -6.04
N GLY A 127 2.64 18.15 -5.51
CA GLY A 127 2.78 17.19 -4.43
C GLY A 127 1.89 15.99 -4.63
N THR A 128 2.21 14.90 -3.95
CA THR A 128 1.32 13.74 -3.83
C THR A 128 1.24 13.36 -2.36
N LEU A 129 0.04 13.12 -1.87
CA LEU A 129 -0.22 12.70 -0.50
C LEU A 129 -1.02 11.39 -0.52
N GLY A 130 -0.63 10.45 0.33
CA GLY A 130 -1.31 9.17 0.52
C GLY A 130 -1.21 8.69 1.96
N TYR A 131 -1.79 7.52 2.21
CA TYR A 131 -1.70 6.87 3.51
C TYR A 131 -1.13 5.46 3.35
N ASP A 132 -0.07 5.17 4.11
CA ASP A 132 0.53 3.85 4.17
C ASP A 132 -0.16 3.03 5.27
N ASN A 133 -0.98 2.04 4.90
CA ASN A 133 -1.64 1.14 5.86
C ASN A 133 -0.68 0.19 6.59
N PHE A 134 0.50 -0.08 6.02
CA PHE A 134 1.50 -0.93 6.68
C PHE A 134 2.18 -0.17 7.81
N ARG A 135 2.59 1.07 7.54
CA ARG A 135 3.24 1.96 8.54
C ARG A 135 2.25 2.77 9.38
N ASN A 136 0.98 2.83 8.97
CA ASN A 136 -0.08 3.65 9.55
C ASN A 136 0.25 5.15 9.59
N VAL A 137 0.94 5.66 8.57
CA VAL A 137 1.36 7.07 8.47
C VAL A 137 0.92 7.68 7.14
N TYR A 138 0.67 8.98 7.13
CA TYR A 138 0.55 9.74 5.88
C TYR A 138 1.94 9.90 5.28
N VAL A 139 2.04 9.62 3.99
CA VAL A 139 3.27 9.73 3.21
C VAL A 139 3.03 10.71 2.09
N GLY A 140 4.04 11.53 1.81
CA GLY A 140 3.90 12.50 0.73
C GLY A 140 5.22 12.90 0.11
N THR A 141 5.12 13.42 -1.10
CA THR A 141 6.25 14.03 -1.79
C THR A 141 5.87 15.43 -2.23
N TRP A 142 6.85 16.32 -2.24
CA TRP A 142 6.69 17.69 -2.74
C TRP A 142 7.90 18.10 -3.57
N GLN A 143 7.61 18.79 -4.66
CA GLN A 143 8.58 19.38 -5.56
C GLN A 143 8.07 20.75 -6.03
N ASP A 144 8.97 21.71 -6.15
CA ASP A 144 8.63 23.07 -6.56
C ASP A 144 9.75 23.73 -7.37
N THR A 145 9.48 24.92 -7.90
CA THR A 145 10.44 25.73 -8.67
C THR A 145 11.47 26.45 -7.80
N MET A 146 11.39 26.32 -6.48
CA MET A 146 12.28 26.99 -5.51
C MET A 146 13.45 26.13 -5.06
N GLY A 147 13.36 24.82 -5.26
CA GLY A 147 14.42 23.87 -4.96
C GLY A 147 14.60 22.81 -6.05
N THR A 148 15.68 22.05 -5.92
CA THR A 148 15.95 20.89 -6.78
C THR A 148 15.75 19.57 -6.03
N ALA A 149 15.52 19.62 -4.73
CA ALA A 149 15.30 18.45 -3.89
C ALA A 149 13.82 18.07 -3.87
N ILE A 150 13.56 16.77 -3.91
CA ILE A 150 12.24 16.23 -3.60
C ILE A 150 12.13 16.15 -2.08
N SER A 151 11.17 16.87 -1.52
CA SER A 151 10.83 16.74 -0.11
C SER A 151 9.97 15.50 0.06
N VAL A 152 10.30 14.67 1.05
CA VAL A 152 9.57 13.45 1.39
C VAL A 152 9.09 13.56 2.83
N MET A 153 7.81 13.27 3.04
CA MET A 153 7.14 13.24 4.34
C MET A 153 6.79 11.81 4.73
#